data_AF-A0A1G6LUD5-F1
#
_entry.id   AF-A0A1G6LUD5-F1
#
_cell.length_a   1.000
_cell.length_b   1.000
_cell.length_c   1.000
_cell.angle_alpha   90.00
_cell.angle_beta   90.00
_cell.angle_gamma   90.00
#
_symmetry.space_group_name_H-M   'P 1'
#
loop_
_entity.id
_entity.type
_entity.pdbx_description
1 polymer ?
#
loop_
_entity_poly.entity_id
_entity_poly.type
_entity_poly.pdbx_seq_one_letter_code
_entity_poly.pdbx_strand_id
1 'polypeptide(L)'
;MEHMTLFESAPYTRAYLAKRYESLSVIDVNKMSYKNCYTFMYQLKHGKLYLSQAHTAPIDIQPMLLFYGLTQLIKACILTVDPFYPTTTAVLAHGVTTRKRKKQDYAFLDDEVKIQHRGLYKHMLNTMFHMKHFPIDKYTMKILLKQLPAMQPLFQSLRSEDIYFIGKHLNESTIVFDSNVLDQYHMTATRMTNYLHDTGLKNDSLHTYEKRGDLFLTISTGNFSVEKLTSLRFTQTHTPVLHRNRADCLLLPELAVYYLVLYNLSMICRYETEWWGERLHTMDSDDIPFIKSFLRQAQERIPQLISAELDT
;
A
#
# COMPACT_ATOMS: atom_id res chain seq x y z
N MET A 1 -7.98 -14.04 7.56
CA MET A 1 -8.54 -13.42 8.78
C MET A 1 -8.45 -14.33 10.00
N GLU A 2 -8.44 -15.66 9.86
CA GLU A 2 -8.35 -16.59 10.99
C GLU A 2 -7.10 -16.37 11.85
N HIS A 3 -5.95 -16.04 11.27
CA HIS A 3 -4.73 -15.73 12.05
C HIS A 3 -4.93 -14.55 13.04
N MET A 4 -5.78 -13.58 12.69
CA MET A 4 -6.04 -12.42 13.55
C MET A 4 -7.00 -12.72 14.71
N THR A 5 -7.64 -13.90 14.77
CA THR A 5 -8.50 -14.27 15.92
C THR A 5 -7.68 -14.62 17.15
N LEU A 6 -6.41 -15.01 16.98
CA LEU A 6 -5.48 -15.24 18.09
C LEU A 6 -5.34 -13.99 18.98
N PHE A 7 -5.41 -12.80 18.37
CA PHE A 7 -5.34 -11.53 19.08
C PHE A 7 -6.61 -11.18 19.86
N GLU A 8 -7.65 -12.03 19.85
CA GLU A 8 -8.80 -11.91 20.75
C GLU A 8 -8.47 -12.44 22.15
N SER A 9 -7.37 -13.20 22.29
CA SER A 9 -6.79 -13.63 23.56
C SER A 9 -5.81 -12.58 24.10
N ALA A 10 -6.13 -11.96 25.23
CA ALA A 10 -5.24 -11.02 25.90
C ALA A 10 -3.90 -11.67 26.34
N PRO A 11 -3.87 -12.90 26.89
CA PRO A 11 -2.61 -13.59 27.15
C PRO A 11 -1.73 -13.77 25.91
N TYR A 12 -2.32 -14.20 24.78
CA TYR A 12 -1.59 -14.35 23.51
C TYR A 12 -1.07 -13.01 23.01
N THR A 13 -1.94 -11.99 22.97
CA THR A 13 -1.58 -10.65 22.49
C THR A 13 -0.45 -10.03 23.30
N ARG A 14 -0.51 -10.14 24.64
CA ARG A 14 0.54 -9.62 25.52
C ARG A 14 1.87 -10.33 25.26
N ALA A 15 1.87 -11.65 25.11
CA ALA A 15 3.07 -12.42 24.80
C ALA A 15 3.65 -12.04 23.42
N TYR A 16 2.79 -11.87 22.42
CA TYR A 16 3.16 -11.40 21.09
C TYR A 16 3.82 -10.02 21.14
N LEU A 17 3.19 -9.04 21.80
CA LEU A 17 3.77 -7.69 21.92
C LEU A 17 5.06 -7.69 22.73
N ALA A 18 5.16 -8.50 23.79
CA ALA A 18 6.38 -8.64 24.57
C ALA A 18 7.55 -9.11 23.69
N LYS A 19 7.35 -10.17 22.91
CA LYS A 19 8.35 -10.69 21.96
C LYS A 19 8.81 -9.63 20.95
N ARG A 20 7.86 -8.84 20.43
CA ARG A 20 8.17 -7.71 19.52
C ARG A 20 9.01 -6.65 20.23
N TYR A 21 8.65 -6.28 21.45
CA TYR A 21 9.33 -5.22 22.20
C TYR A 21 10.71 -5.65 22.68
N GLU A 22 10.92 -6.94 22.96
CA GLU A 22 12.24 -7.53 23.19
C GLU A 22 13.15 -7.36 21.96
N SER A 23 12.65 -7.66 20.75
CA SER A 23 13.45 -7.47 19.52
C SER A 23 13.80 -6.00 19.24
N LEU A 24 13.04 -5.07 19.81
CA LEU A 24 13.27 -3.62 19.73
C LEU A 24 14.14 -3.09 20.87
N SER A 25 14.66 -3.96 21.75
CA SER A 25 15.47 -3.60 22.92
C SER A 25 14.77 -2.59 23.86
N VAL A 26 13.46 -2.73 24.04
CA VAL A 26 12.67 -1.90 24.96
C VAL A 26 13.03 -2.25 26.41
N ILE A 27 13.31 -1.25 27.26
CA ILE A 27 13.74 -1.48 28.65
C ILE A 27 12.61 -2.14 29.48
N ASP A 28 11.39 -1.61 29.44
CA ASP A 28 10.27 -2.07 30.26
C ASP A 28 9.28 -2.96 29.46
N VAL A 29 9.75 -4.02 28.80
CA VAL A 29 8.93 -4.90 27.93
C VAL A 29 7.60 -5.29 28.56
N ASN A 30 7.62 -5.82 29.78
CA ASN A 30 6.42 -6.33 30.47
C ASN A 30 5.38 -5.24 30.73
N LYS A 31 5.83 -4.04 31.12
CA LYS A 31 4.96 -2.90 31.37
C LYS A 31 4.36 -2.39 30.06
N MET A 32 5.18 -2.28 29.02
CA MET A 32 4.74 -1.76 27.72
C MET A 32 3.79 -2.73 27.02
N SER A 33 4.08 -4.04 27.03
CA SER A 33 3.19 -5.06 26.46
C SER A 33 1.86 -5.13 27.20
N TYR A 34 1.86 -5.02 28.52
CA TYR A 34 0.63 -4.94 29.32
C TYR A 34 -0.19 -3.68 28.98
N LYS A 35 0.46 -2.51 28.95
CA LYS A 35 -0.18 -1.23 28.62
C LYS A 35 -0.81 -1.23 27.23
N ASN A 36 -0.10 -1.77 26.23
CA ASN A 36 -0.53 -1.70 24.84
C ASN A 36 -1.45 -2.85 24.43
N CYS A 37 -1.53 -3.92 25.22
CA CYS A 37 -2.33 -5.12 24.91
C CYS A 37 -3.76 -4.77 24.49
N TYR A 38 -4.54 -4.13 25.37
CA TYR A 38 -5.93 -3.82 25.06
C TYR A 38 -6.08 -2.77 23.97
N THR A 39 -5.20 -1.77 23.91
CA THR A 39 -5.21 -0.79 22.82
C THR A 39 -5.06 -1.49 21.48
N PHE A 40 -4.06 -2.37 21.33
CA PHE A 40 -3.86 -3.16 20.13
C PHE A 40 -5.08 -4.02 19.78
N MET A 41 -5.63 -4.76 20.75
CA MET A 41 -6.80 -5.61 20.55
C MET A 41 -8.01 -4.80 20.06
N TYR A 42 -8.29 -3.65 20.67
CA TYR A 42 -9.41 -2.81 20.26
C TYR A 42 -9.18 -2.16 18.90
N GLN A 43 -7.96 -1.74 18.57
CA GLN A 43 -7.64 -1.24 17.23
C GLN A 43 -7.93 -2.31 16.16
N LEU A 44 -7.48 -3.55 16.37
CA LEU A 44 -7.79 -4.66 15.47
C LEU A 44 -9.30 -4.95 15.39
N LYS A 45 -9.98 -5.01 16.55
CA LYS A 45 -11.42 -5.28 16.61
C LYS A 45 -12.23 -4.25 15.83
N HIS A 46 -11.94 -2.96 16.05
CA HIS A 46 -12.61 -1.88 15.32
C HIS A 46 -12.27 -1.91 13.84
N GLY A 47 -11.00 -2.11 13.48
CA GLY A 47 -10.58 -2.23 12.08
C GLY A 47 -11.31 -3.35 11.34
N LYS A 48 -11.36 -4.55 11.93
CA LYS A 48 -12.11 -5.71 11.40
C LYS A 48 -13.61 -5.40 11.25
N LEU A 49 -14.22 -4.76 12.24
CA LEU A 49 -15.63 -4.37 12.19
C LEU A 49 -15.90 -3.42 11.03
N TYR A 50 -15.10 -2.37 10.86
CA TYR A 50 -15.26 -1.43 9.76
C TYR A 50 -15.12 -2.09 8.39
N LEU A 51 -14.11 -2.96 8.21
CA LEU A 51 -13.94 -3.69 6.95
C LEU A 51 -15.09 -4.66 6.68
N SER A 52 -15.62 -5.35 7.70
CA SER A 52 -16.76 -6.25 7.51
C SER A 52 -18.05 -5.51 7.16
N GLN A 53 -18.29 -4.35 7.78
CA GLN A 53 -19.42 -3.50 7.41
C GLN A 53 -19.24 -2.87 6.03
N ALA A 54 -18.01 -2.53 5.64
CA ALA A 54 -17.74 -2.01 4.29
C ALA A 54 -18.10 -3.03 3.20
N HIS A 55 -17.98 -4.32 3.49
CA HIS A 55 -18.28 -5.39 2.54
C HIS A 55 -19.76 -5.50 2.19
N THR A 56 -20.64 -5.19 3.14
CA THR A 56 -22.10 -5.25 2.95
C THR A 56 -22.72 -3.88 2.68
N ALA A 57 -21.98 -2.81 2.91
CA ALA A 57 -22.45 -1.45 2.72
C ALA A 57 -22.62 -1.09 1.23
N PRO A 58 -23.59 -0.21 0.91
CA PRO A 58 -23.65 0.39 -0.40
C PRO A 58 -22.39 1.24 -0.67
N ILE A 59 -22.05 1.40 -1.94
CA ILE A 59 -20.87 2.14 -2.38
C ILE A 59 -20.84 3.56 -1.80
N ASP A 60 -22.01 4.15 -1.59
CA ASP A 60 -22.23 5.49 -1.05
C ASP A 60 -21.46 5.77 0.25
N ILE A 61 -21.32 4.77 1.13
CA ILE A 61 -20.63 4.91 2.43
C ILE A 61 -19.39 4.01 2.56
N GLN A 62 -19.18 3.10 1.61
CA GLN A 62 -18.10 2.12 1.62
C GLN A 62 -16.70 2.77 1.75
N PRO A 63 -16.36 3.88 1.05
CA PRO A 63 -15.06 4.54 1.20
C PRO A 63 -14.76 5.00 2.64
N MET A 64 -15.75 5.54 3.35
CA MET A 64 -15.56 5.96 4.74
C MET A 64 -15.26 4.76 5.64
N LEU A 65 -16.03 3.68 5.49
CA LEU A 65 -15.85 2.47 6.30
C LEU A 65 -14.47 1.86 6.05
N LEU A 66 -14.05 1.73 4.79
CA LEU A 66 -12.72 1.23 4.44
C LEU A 66 -11.60 2.12 4.98
N PHE A 67 -11.72 3.45 4.85
CA PHE A 67 -10.70 4.38 5.32
C PHE A 67 -10.53 4.32 6.85
N TYR A 68 -11.63 4.38 7.60
CA TYR A 68 -11.57 4.31 9.06
C TYR A 68 -11.15 2.91 9.54
N GLY A 69 -11.57 1.84 8.87
CA GLY A 69 -11.12 0.49 9.15
C GLY A 69 -9.60 0.33 8.96
N LEU A 70 -9.09 0.72 7.80
CA LEU A 70 -7.66 0.72 7.50
C LEU A 70 -6.86 1.57 8.51
N THR A 71 -7.39 2.75 8.87
CA THR A 71 -6.75 3.63 9.86
C THR A 71 -6.56 2.93 11.22
N GLN A 72 -7.55 2.18 11.71
CA GLN A 72 -7.40 1.45 12.97
C GLN A 72 -6.45 0.26 12.85
N LEU A 73 -6.49 -0.48 11.74
CA LEU A 73 -5.57 -1.59 11.50
C LEU A 73 -4.10 -1.12 11.42
N ILE A 74 -3.84 0.00 10.75
CA ILE A 74 -2.50 0.61 10.72
C ILE A 74 -2.03 0.97 12.13
N LYS A 75 -2.90 1.52 12.99
CA LYS A 75 -2.52 1.83 14.38
C LYS A 75 -2.18 0.56 15.17
N ALA A 76 -2.87 -0.55 14.93
CA ALA A 76 -2.51 -1.84 15.52
C ALA A 76 -1.12 -2.29 15.04
N CYS A 77 -0.83 -2.22 13.75
CA CYS A 77 0.50 -2.53 13.21
C CYS A 77 1.59 -1.61 13.78
N ILE A 78 1.33 -0.30 13.92
CA ILE A 78 2.29 0.62 14.54
C ILE A 78 2.63 0.19 15.97
N LEU A 79 1.65 -0.25 16.75
CA LEU A 79 1.89 -0.70 18.13
C LEU A 79 2.79 -1.95 18.22
N THR A 80 3.02 -2.69 17.13
CA THR A 80 3.97 -3.83 17.13
C THR A 80 5.41 -3.38 16.94
N VAL A 81 5.63 -2.21 16.33
CA VAL A 81 6.97 -1.66 16.01
C VAL A 81 7.32 -0.37 16.77
N ASP A 82 6.33 0.30 17.35
CA ASP A 82 6.48 1.48 18.22
C ASP A 82 5.63 1.32 19.50
N PRO A 83 6.22 0.81 20.60
CA PRO A 83 5.55 0.67 21.88
C PRO A 83 5.10 2.00 22.50
N PHE A 84 5.65 3.13 22.07
CA PHE A 84 5.37 4.44 22.65
C PHE A 84 4.26 5.20 21.90
N TYR A 85 3.71 4.61 20.84
CA TYR A 85 2.61 5.20 20.09
C TYR A 85 1.33 5.36 20.95
N PRO A 86 0.64 6.52 20.90
CA PRO A 86 1.06 7.77 20.26
C PRO A 86 2.01 8.57 21.15
N THR A 87 3.19 8.93 20.62
CA THR A 87 4.18 9.75 21.34
C THR A 87 3.75 11.22 21.47
N THR A 88 2.94 11.73 20.53
CA THR A 88 2.40 13.10 20.55
C THR A 88 0.98 13.14 19.98
N THR A 89 0.21 14.20 20.26
CA THR A 89 -1.10 14.40 19.62
C THR A 89 -0.98 14.64 18.11
N ALA A 90 0.19 15.06 17.62
CA ALA A 90 0.40 15.33 16.20
C ALA A 90 0.29 14.06 15.33
N VAL A 91 0.59 12.86 15.86
CA VAL A 91 0.44 11.60 15.12
C VAL A 91 -0.99 11.05 15.11
N LEU A 92 -1.94 11.74 15.76
CA LEU A 92 -3.37 11.40 15.75
C LEU A 92 -4.10 11.97 14.53
N ALA A 93 -3.57 13.03 13.91
CA ALA A 93 -4.08 13.53 12.63
C ALA A 93 -3.80 12.54 11.50
N HIS A 94 -4.59 12.56 10.43
CA HIS A 94 -4.39 11.65 9.28
C HIS A 94 -3.00 11.80 8.62
N GLY A 95 -2.44 13.01 8.65
CA GLY A 95 -1.15 13.30 8.03
C GLY A 95 -1.21 13.52 6.52
N VAL A 96 -2.41 13.73 6.00
CA VAL A 96 -2.72 14.01 4.61
C VAL A 96 -3.90 14.98 4.53
N THR A 97 -4.02 15.69 3.41
CA THR A 97 -5.12 16.63 3.13
C THR A 97 -5.49 16.61 1.66
N THR A 98 -6.76 16.82 1.36
CA THR A 98 -7.25 17.13 0.02
C THR A 98 -7.72 18.60 -0.03
N ARG A 99 -8.01 19.11 -1.23
CA ARG A 99 -8.63 20.44 -1.37
C ARG A 99 -10.01 20.42 -0.73
N LYS A 100 -10.31 21.44 0.10
CA LYS A 100 -11.58 21.59 0.82
C LYS A 100 -12.79 21.89 -0.09
N ARG A 101 -12.55 22.49 -1.25
CA ARG A 101 -13.56 22.77 -2.28
C ARG A 101 -13.05 22.23 -3.60
N LYS A 102 -13.84 21.38 -4.25
CA LYS A 102 -13.52 20.88 -5.59
C LYS A 102 -13.74 21.95 -6.66
N LYS A 103 -13.02 21.82 -7.79
CA LYS A 103 -13.20 22.68 -8.96
C LYS A 103 -14.53 22.33 -9.65
N GLN A 104 -15.03 23.24 -10.49
CA GLN A 104 -16.27 23.04 -11.26
C GLN A 104 -16.17 21.82 -12.19
N ASP A 105 -15.01 21.62 -12.83
CA ASP A 105 -14.72 20.44 -13.67
C ASP A 105 -13.93 19.39 -12.89
N TYR A 106 -14.51 18.92 -11.79
CA TYR A 106 -13.86 17.91 -10.96
C TYR A 106 -13.89 16.53 -11.62
N ALA A 107 -12.71 15.94 -11.78
CA ALA A 107 -12.49 14.54 -12.13
C ALA A 107 -11.68 13.86 -11.04
N PHE A 108 -12.10 12.66 -10.62
CA PHE A 108 -11.44 11.91 -9.54
C PHE A 108 -10.00 11.58 -9.87
N LEU A 109 -9.73 11.10 -11.09
CA LEU A 109 -8.36 10.72 -11.49
C LEU A 109 -7.36 11.88 -11.42
N ASP A 110 -7.82 13.11 -11.62
CA ASP A 110 -7.00 14.33 -11.59
C ASP A 110 -6.94 14.98 -10.20
N ASP A 111 -7.72 14.50 -9.24
CA ASP A 111 -7.71 15.03 -7.88
C ASP A 111 -6.41 14.65 -7.15
N GLU A 112 -6.05 15.48 -6.17
CA GLU A 112 -4.77 15.41 -5.48
C GLU A 112 -4.95 15.15 -3.99
N VAL A 113 -4.06 14.32 -3.44
CA VAL A 113 -3.81 14.23 -2.00
C VAL A 113 -2.43 14.80 -1.69
N LYS A 114 -2.37 15.67 -0.68
CA LYS A 114 -1.13 16.29 -0.20
C LYS A 114 -0.69 15.64 1.11
N ILE A 115 0.58 15.25 1.21
CA ILE A 115 1.21 14.76 2.44
C ILE A 115 1.49 15.95 3.38
N GLN A 116 1.25 15.74 4.67
CA GLN A 116 1.55 16.70 5.72
C GLN A 116 2.84 16.34 6.46
N HIS A 117 3.52 17.35 7.02
CA HIS A 117 4.81 17.14 7.72
C HIS A 117 4.69 16.34 9.02
N ARG A 118 3.49 16.13 9.54
CA ARG A 118 3.14 15.37 10.75
C ARG A 118 1.85 14.58 10.50
N GLY A 119 1.60 13.57 11.33
CA GLY A 119 0.38 12.76 11.27
C GLY A 119 0.66 11.28 11.05
N LEU A 120 -0.41 10.49 11.09
CA LEU A 120 -0.40 9.04 11.04
C LEU A 120 0.30 8.52 9.79
N TYR A 121 0.00 9.07 8.61
CA TYR A 121 0.58 8.62 7.34
C TYR A 121 2.12 8.70 7.35
N LYS A 122 2.68 9.84 7.76
CA LYS A 122 4.14 10.01 7.85
C LYS A 122 4.75 9.14 8.94
N HIS A 123 4.06 9.00 10.07
CA HIS A 123 4.53 8.16 11.16
C HIS A 123 4.59 6.68 10.72
N MET A 124 3.53 6.17 10.09
CA MET A 124 3.47 4.82 9.49
C MET A 124 4.64 4.57 8.53
N LEU A 125 4.90 5.49 7.60
CA LEU A 125 5.99 5.33 6.63
C LEU A 125 7.38 5.25 7.30
N ASN A 126 7.60 6.05 8.33
CA ASN A 126 8.86 6.06 9.06
C ASN A 126 9.04 4.80 9.94
N THR A 127 8.00 4.39 10.67
CA THR A 127 8.11 3.30 11.66
C THR A 127 7.98 1.91 11.05
N MET A 128 7.04 1.70 10.11
CA MET A 128 6.77 0.39 9.52
C MET A 128 7.63 0.10 8.28
N PHE A 129 8.00 1.14 7.52
CA PHE A 129 8.66 0.99 6.22
C PHE A 129 10.03 1.69 6.14
N HIS A 130 10.49 2.30 7.25
CA HIS A 130 11.78 3.02 7.32
C HIS A 130 11.97 4.11 6.27
N MET A 131 10.88 4.64 5.72
CA MET A 131 10.89 5.67 4.69
C MET A 131 10.87 7.05 5.35
N LYS A 132 12.06 7.69 5.41
CA LYS A 132 12.27 9.00 6.07
C LYS A 132 12.14 10.20 5.14
N HIS A 133 12.46 10.01 3.87
CA HIS A 133 12.49 11.06 2.85
C HIS A 133 11.40 10.82 1.81
N PHE A 134 10.69 11.89 1.46
CA PHE A 134 9.64 11.86 0.43
C PHE A 134 10.02 12.87 -0.65
N PRO A 135 10.21 12.45 -1.91
CA PRO A 135 10.57 13.37 -2.98
C PRO A 135 9.38 14.23 -3.42
N ILE A 136 8.15 13.81 -3.13
CA ILE A 136 6.93 14.39 -3.65
C ILE A 136 5.92 14.61 -2.51
N ASP A 137 5.41 15.84 -2.39
CA ASP A 137 4.43 16.20 -1.36
C ASP A 137 2.98 16.05 -1.81
N LYS A 138 2.72 15.78 -3.11
CA LYS A 138 1.37 15.64 -3.68
C LYS A 138 1.30 14.51 -4.70
N TYR A 139 0.23 13.73 -4.63
CA TYR A 139 -0.05 12.68 -5.61
C TYR A 139 -1.44 12.85 -6.20
N THR A 140 -1.54 12.67 -7.52
CA THR A 140 -2.84 12.52 -8.19
C THR A 140 -3.42 11.14 -7.93
N MET A 141 -4.75 10.99 -8.02
CA MET A 141 -5.36 9.65 -7.90
C MET A 141 -4.91 8.75 -9.05
N LYS A 142 -4.75 9.28 -10.26
CA LYS A 142 -4.19 8.57 -11.42
C LYS A 142 -2.85 7.93 -11.09
N ILE A 143 -1.87 8.69 -10.57
CA ILE A 143 -0.54 8.15 -10.30
C ILE A 143 -0.53 7.12 -9.17
N LEU A 144 -1.41 7.29 -8.17
CA LEU A 144 -1.58 6.32 -7.08
C LEU A 144 -2.19 5.01 -7.58
N LEU A 145 -3.25 5.07 -8.38
CA LEU A 145 -3.88 3.86 -8.93
C LEU A 145 -2.95 3.11 -9.88
N LYS A 146 -2.06 3.83 -10.58
CA LYS A 146 -0.97 3.23 -11.37
C LYS A 146 0.02 2.42 -10.53
N GLN A 147 0.05 2.54 -9.20
CA GLN A 147 0.94 1.73 -8.35
C GLN A 147 0.37 0.35 -8.02
N LEU A 148 -0.90 0.10 -8.34
CA LEU A 148 -1.61 -1.13 -8.02
C LEU A 148 -1.74 -2.00 -9.27
N PRO A 149 -1.03 -3.15 -9.38
CA PRO A 149 -1.12 -4.01 -10.56
C PRO A 149 -2.54 -4.45 -10.92
N ALA A 150 -3.41 -4.60 -9.91
CA ALA A 150 -4.82 -4.95 -10.10
C ALA A 150 -5.64 -3.88 -10.86
N MET A 151 -5.13 -2.65 -11.00
CA MET A 151 -5.79 -1.58 -11.75
C MET A 151 -5.42 -1.57 -13.24
N GLN A 152 -4.39 -2.32 -13.66
CA GLN A 152 -3.93 -2.40 -15.05
C GLN A 152 -5.06 -2.64 -16.07
N PRO A 153 -6.00 -3.58 -15.87
CA PRO A 153 -7.04 -3.85 -16.86
C PRO A 153 -7.90 -2.62 -17.17
N LEU A 154 -8.21 -1.78 -16.17
CA LEU A 154 -9.02 -0.57 -16.39
C LEU A 154 -8.26 0.51 -17.14
N PHE A 155 -6.97 0.70 -16.85
CA PHE A 155 -6.14 1.64 -17.61
C PHE A 155 -6.00 1.21 -19.05
N GLN A 156 -5.83 -0.09 -19.29
CA GLN A 156 -5.76 -0.63 -20.65
C GLN A 156 -7.10 -0.44 -21.40
N SER A 157 -8.23 -0.82 -20.80
CA SER A 157 -9.53 -0.78 -21.47
C SER A 157 -10.11 0.64 -21.65
N LEU A 158 -9.94 1.52 -20.66
CA LEU A 158 -10.59 2.84 -20.66
C LEU A 158 -9.66 3.98 -21.10
N ARG A 159 -8.34 3.80 -20.96
CA ARG A 159 -7.35 4.84 -21.29
C ARG A 159 -6.36 4.42 -22.36
N SER A 160 -6.40 3.18 -22.83
CA SER A 160 -5.39 2.61 -23.73
C SER A 160 -3.96 2.77 -23.18
N GLU A 161 -3.82 2.74 -21.85
CA GLU A 161 -2.55 2.90 -21.16
C GLU A 161 -2.08 1.54 -20.62
N ASP A 162 -0.95 1.04 -21.13
CA ASP A 162 -0.22 -0.04 -20.48
C ASP A 162 0.69 0.54 -19.39
N ILE A 163 0.49 0.15 -18.14
CA ILE A 163 1.28 0.66 -17.01
C ILE A 163 2.50 -0.21 -16.75
N TYR A 164 2.41 -1.51 -17.04
CA TYR A 164 3.42 -2.48 -16.64
C TYR A 164 3.99 -3.29 -17.80
N PHE A 165 5.27 -3.62 -17.68
CA PHE A 165 5.86 -4.78 -18.29
C PHE A 165 5.51 -6.01 -17.45
N ILE A 166 5.03 -7.06 -18.11
CA ILE A 166 4.63 -8.31 -17.47
C ILE A 166 5.78 -9.30 -17.60
N GLY A 167 6.27 -9.80 -16.47
CA GLY A 167 7.27 -10.86 -16.42
C GLY A 167 6.65 -12.22 -16.17
N LYS A 168 7.49 -13.26 -16.24
CA LYS A 168 7.14 -14.65 -15.95
C LYS A 168 8.19 -15.29 -15.06
N HIS A 169 7.77 -16.16 -14.16
CA HIS A 169 8.70 -17.03 -13.43
C HIS A 169 9.16 -18.12 -14.39
N LEU A 170 10.48 -18.23 -14.60
CA LEU A 170 11.07 -19.39 -15.27
C LEU A 170 11.26 -20.54 -14.27
N ASN A 171 11.57 -20.20 -13.03
CA ASN A 171 11.69 -21.09 -11.87
C ASN A 171 11.65 -20.24 -10.59
N GLU A 172 11.85 -20.85 -9.41
CA GLU A 172 11.77 -20.17 -8.11
C GLU A 172 12.78 -19.03 -7.90
N SER A 173 13.89 -19.02 -8.65
CA SER A 173 14.97 -18.04 -8.50
C SER A 173 15.19 -17.15 -9.73
N THR A 174 14.41 -17.35 -10.80
CA THR A 174 14.57 -16.63 -12.06
C THR A 174 13.25 -16.08 -12.60
N ILE A 175 13.21 -14.76 -12.78
CA ILE A 175 12.13 -14.04 -13.46
C ILE A 175 12.64 -13.57 -14.83
N VAL A 176 11.77 -13.62 -15.83
CA VAL A 176 12.07 -13.19 -17.19
C VAL A 176 11.10 -12.10 -17.62
N PHE A 177 11.63 -11.04 -18.23
CA PHE A 177 10.91 -9.98 -18.91
C PHE A 177 11.37 -9.90 -20.37
N ASP A 178 10.58 -9.27 -21.22
CA ASP A 178 11.03 -8.84 -22.55
C ASP A 178 12.14 -7.78 -22.38
N SER A 179 13.20 -7.83 -23.20
CA SER A 179 14.35 -6.92 -23.06
C SER A 179 14.03 -5.46 -23.41
N ASN A 180 12.88 -5.17 -24.03
CA ASN A 180 12.36 -3.80 -24.23
C ASN A 180 12.22 -3.02 -22.90
N VAL A 181 12.15 -3.70 -21.74
CA VAL A 181 12.28 -3.03 -20.44
C VAL A 181 13.56 -2.19 -20.34
N LEU A 182 14.69 -2.74 -20.83
CA LEU A 182 16.00 -2.09 -20.80
C LEU A 182 16.01 -0.85 -21.70
N ASP A 183 15.44 -0.95 -22.90
CA ASP A 183 15.33 0.14 -23.86
C ASP A 183 14.47 1.28 -23.32
N GLN A 184 13.28 0.95 -22.80
CA GLN A 184 12.35 1.92 -22.21
C GLN A 184 12.92 2.63 -20.98
N TYR A 185 13.77 1.94 -20.21
CA TYR A 185 14.43 2.49 -19.04
C TYR A 185 15.76 3.19 -19.37
N HIS A 186 16.21 3.11 -20.62
CA HIS A 186 17.49 3.61 -21.11
C HIS A 186 18.66 3.10 -20.25
N MET A 187 18.71 1.79 -19.99
CA MET A 187 19.75 1.19 -19.17
C MET A 187 20.14 -0.22 -19.64
N THR A 188 21.40 -0.59 -19.41
CA THR A 188 21.87 -1.97 -19.66
C THR A 188 21.37 -2.93 -18.58
N ALA A 189 21.43 -4.24 -18.83
CA ALA A 189 21.12 -5.25 -17.80
C ALA A 189 21.96 -5.02 -16.52
N THR A 190 23.27 -4.83 -16.61
CA THR A 190 24.09 -4.53 -15.42
C THR A 190 23.60 -3.30 -14.64
N ARG A 191 23.15 -2.25 -15.34
CA ARG A 191 22.57 -1.06 -14.68
C ARG A 191 21.19 -1.35 -14.08
N MET A 192 20.40 -2.25 -14.66
CA MET A 192 19.13 -2.75 -14.12
C MET A 192 19.33 -3.45 -12.78
N THR A 193 20.38 -4.26 -12.63
CA THR A 193 20.75 -4.85 -11.33
C THR A 193 20.87 -3.77 -10.25
N ASN A 194 21.67 -2.73 -10.53
CA ASN A 194 21.89 -1.63 -9.59
C ASN A 194 20.59 -0.86 -9.30
N TYR A 195 19.77 -0.61 -10.32
CA TYR A 195 18.47 0.04 -10.14
C TYR A 195 17.54 -0.77 -9.23
N LEU A 196 17.46 -2.09 -9.41
CA LEU A 196 16.64 -2.97 -8.56
C LEU A 196 17.13 -2.96 -7.11
N HIS A 197 18.45 -2.97 -6.89
CA HIS A 197 19.04 -2.78 -5.55
C HIS A 197 18.67 -1.43 -4.92
N ASP A 198 18.87 -0.33 -5.66
CA ASP A 198 18.59 1.02 -5.20
C ASP A 198 17.10 1.23 -4.86
N THR A 199 16.23 0.46 -5.53
CA THR A 199 14.78 0.51 -5.34
C THR A 199 14.24 -0.51 -4.34
N GLY A 200 15.12 -1.25 -3.64
CA GLY A 200 14.79 -2.06 -2.47
C GLY A 200 14.86 -3.58 -2.65
N LEU A 201 15.27 -4.11 -3.81
CA LEU A 201 15.69 -5.51 -3.88
C LEU A 201 17.14 -5.65 -3.37
N LYS A 202 17.32 -5.66 -2.04
CA LYS A 202 18.64 -5.87 -1.44
C LYS A 202 18.98 -7.34 -1.42
N ASN A 203 19.60 -7.82 -2.49
CA ASN A 203 20.16 -9.17 -2.54
C ASN A 203 21.46 -9.14 -3.34
N ASP A 204 22.61 -9.30 -2.66
CA ASP A 204 23.94 -9.24 -3.31
C ASP A 204 24.13 -10.35 -4.37
N SER A 205 23.27 -11.36 -4.38
CA SER A 205 23.23 -12.43 -5.38
C SER A 205 22.25 -12.15 -6.53
N LEU A 206 21.62 -10.97 -6.59
CA LEU A 206 20.79 -10.56 -7.71
C LEU A 206 21.68 -10.20 -8.89
N HIS A 207 21.46 -10.89 -10.00
CA HIS A 207 22.14 -10.61 -11.26
C HIS A 207 21.12 -10.54 -12.38
N THR A 208 21.31 -9.57 -13.27
CA THR A 208 20.50 -9.46 -14.46
C THR A 208 21.35 -9.53 -15.72
N TYR A 209 20.83 -10.21 -16.75
CA TYR A 209 21.50 -10.37 -18.03
C TYR A 209 20.47 -10.45 -19.15
N GLU A 210 20.88 -10.04 -20.35
CA GLU A 210 20.06 -10.11 -21.54
C GLU A 210 20.49 -11.29 -22.42
N LYS A 211 19.53 -12.05 -22.93
CA LYS A 211 19.80 -13.15 -23.86
C LYS A 211 18.61 -13.36 -24.78
N ARG A 212 18.86 -13.33 -26.11
CA ARG A 212 17.85 -13.59 -27.15
C ARG A 212 16.58 -12.73 -27.05
N GLY A 213 16.71 -11.46 -26.68
CA GLY A 213 15.58 -10.53 -26.55
C GLY A 213 14.82 -10.63 -25.22
N ASP A 214 15.30 -11.44 -24.28
CA ASP A 214 14.74 -11.56 -22.94
C ASP A 214 15.74 -11.00 -21.90
N LEU A 215 15.22 -10.26 -20.92
CA LEU A 215 15.90 -9.86 -19.70
C LEU A 215 15.64 -10.89 -18.59
N PHE A 216 16.70 -11.47 -18.06
CA PHE A 216 16.66 -12.42 -16.94
C PHE A 216 17.05 -11.72 -15.66
N LEU A 217 16.28 -11.93 -14.59
CA LEU A 217 16.59 -11.54 -13.22
C LEU A 217 16.77 -12.83 -12.42
N THR A 218 18.00 -13.14 -12.02
CA THR A 218 18.34 -14.38 -11.31
C THR A 218 18.92 -14.06 -9.94
N ILE A 219 18.50 -14.83 -8.92
CA ILE A 219 19.08 -14.82 -7.58
C ILE A 219 19.92 -16.09 -7.42
N SER A 220 21.22 -15.96 -7.13
CA SER A 220 22.13 -17.11 -7.04
C SER A 220 21.94 -17.99 -5.79
N THR A 221 21.42 -17.43 -4.69
CA THR A 221 21.16 -18.17 -3.45
C THR A 221 19.84 -17.74 -2.82
N GLY A 222 18.90 -18.68 -2.70
CA GLY A 222 17.61 -18.47 -2.05
C GLY A 222 16.48 -18.05 -3.00
N ASN A 223 15.27 -17.94 -2.42
CA ASN A 223 14.07 -17.53 -3.13
C ASN A 223 14.00 -16.00 -3.24
N PHE A 224 13.16 -15.47 -4.14
CA PHE A 224 12.81 -14.04 -4.17
C PHE A 224 12.22 -13.60 -2.82
N SER A 225 13.05 -13.09 -1.92
CA SER A 225 12.57 -12.28 -0.80
C SER A 225 12.42 -10.86 -1.30
N VAL A 226 11.18 -10.44 -1.49
CA VAL A 226 10.83 -9.14 -2.03
C VAL A 226 10.62 -8.20 -0.85
N GLU A 227 11.45 -7.18 -0.70
CA GLU A 227 11.24 -6.18 0.35
C GLU A 227 9.90 -5.44 0.17
N LYS A 228 9.37 -4.91 1.27
CA LYS A 228 8.10 -4.16 1.29
C LYS A 228 8.10 -2.92 0.39
N LEU A 229 9.28 -2.41 0.04
CA LEU A 229 9.50 -1.29 -0.86
C LEU A 229 10.33 -1.79 -2.03
N THR A 230 9.71 -1.94 -3.20
CA THR A 230 10.41 -2.45 -4.37
C THR A 230 9.81 -1.91 -5.66
N SER A 231 10.66 -1.75 -6.69
CA SER A 231 10.20 -1.46 -8.04
C SER A 231 9.64 -2.70 -8.75
N LEU A 232 10.02 -3.92 -8.32
CA LEU A 232 9.46 -5.19 -8.78
C LEU A 232 8.20 -5.53 -7.99
N ARG A 233 7.03 -5.28 -8.57
CA ARG A 233 5.74 -5.58 -7.93
C ARG A 233 5.21 -6.93 -8.39
N PHE A 234 4.20 -7.42 -7.69
CA PHE A 234 3.54 -8.69 -8.01
C PHE A 234 2.02 -8.50 -8.07
N THR A 235 1.37 -9.16 -9.01
CA THR A 235 -0.10 -9.27 -9.04
C THR A 235 -0.58 -10.19 -7.92
N GLN A 236 -1.90 -10.27 -7.71
CA GLN A 236 -2.51 -11.25 -6.80
C GLN A 236 -2.18 -12.71 -7.18
N THR A 237 -1.93 -12.98 -8.47
CA THR A 237 -1.50 -14.29 -8.98
C THR A 237 0.01 -14.49 -8.92
N HIS A 238 0.74 -13.66 -8.16
CA HIS A 238 2.19 -13.67 -8.05
C HIS A 238 2.95 -13.49 -9.39
N THR A 239 2.31 -12.83 -10.37
CA THR A 239 2.98 -12.47 -11.63
C THR A 239 3.85 -11.24 -11.41
N PRO A 240 5.16 -11.29 -11.72
CA PRO A 240 6.06 -10.15 -11.53
C PRO A 240 5.80 -9.07 -12.57
N VAL A 241 5.83 -7.81 -12.13
CA VAL A 241 5.61 -6.65 -12.99
C VAL A 241 6.57 -5.51 -12.67
N LEU A 242 6.95 -4.77 -13.70
CA LEU A 242 7.73 -3.54 -13.61
C LEU A 242 6.96 -2.42 -14.27
N HIS A 243 7.02 -1.20 -13.74
CA HIS A 243 6.41 -0.05 -14.42
C HIS A 243 7.01 0.14 -15.82
N ARG A 244 6.21 0.57 -16.78
CA ARG A 244 6.72 0.96 -18.10
C ARG A 244 7.42 2.31 -18.05
N ASN A 245 6.86 3.25 -17.29
CA ASN A 245 7.48 4.54 -17.05
C ASN A 245 8.12 4.57 -15.66
N ARG A 246 9.46 4.63 -15.61
CA ARG A 246 10.21 4.71 -14.34
C ARG A 246 9.81 5.93 -13.50
N ALA A 247 9.53 7.07 -14.14
CA ALA A 247 9.13 8.30 -13.44
C ALA A 247 7.78 8.15 -12.73
N ASP A 248 6.93 7.22 -13.19
CA ASP A 248 5.64 6.94 -12.57
C ASP A 248 5.74 5.94 -11.39
N CYS A 249 6.90 5.29 -11.18
CA CYS A 249 7.09 4.35 -10.08
C CYS A 249 7.39 5.09 -8.77
N LEU A 250 6.40 5.17 -7.87
CA LEU A 250 6.51 5.99 -6.65
C LEU A 250 7.32 5.34 -5.52
N LEU A 251 7.68 4.06 -5.66
CA LEU A 251 8.33 3.24 -4.62
C LEU A 251 7.61 3.27 -3.26
N LEU A 252 6.31 3.54 -3.26
CA LEU A 252 5.48 3.51 -2.05
C LEU A 252 5.09 2.07 -1.70
N PRO A 253 5.04 1.73 -0.39
CA PRO A 253 4.48 0.47 0.05
C PRO A 253 2.99 0.43 -0.26
N GLU A 254 2.48 -0.75 -0.61
CA GLU A 254 1.11 -0.91 -1.11
C GLU A 254 0.06 -0.37 -0.11
N LEU A 255 0.27 -0.59 1.19
CA LEU A 255 -0.60 -0.09 2.26
C LEU A 255 -0.71 1.43 2.28
N ALA A 256 0.38 2.14 1.95
CA ALA A 256 0.39 3.61 1.88
C ALA A 256 -0.42 4.12 0.68
N VAL A 257 -0.37 3.43 -0.46
CA VAL A 257 -1.19 3.75 -1.63
C VAL A 257 -2.68 3.61 -1.30
N TYR A 258 -3.08 2.50 -0.67
CA TYR A 258 -4.46 2.32 -0.22
C TYR A 258 -4.90 3.42 0.76
N TYR A 259 -4.04 3.79 1.72
CA TYR A 259 -4.34 4.86 2.67
C TYR A 259 -4.62 6.19 1.97
N LEU A 260 -3.77 6.56 1.00
CA LEU A 260 -3.90 7.83 0.27
C LEU A 260 -5.18 7.91 -0.56
N VAL A 261 -5.49 6.86 -1.33
CA VAL A 261 -6.69 6.83 -2.18
C VAL A 261 -7.96 6.74 -1.32
N LEU A 262 -7.97 5.91 -0.27
CA LEU A 262 -9.12 5.82 0.63
C LEU A 262 -9.34 7.10 1.43
N TYR A 263 -8.28 7.79 1.86
CA TYR A 263 -8.42 9.10 2.48
C TYR A 263 -9.15 10.05 1.53
N ASN A 264 -8.69 10.14 0.28
CA ASN A 264 -9.30 11.00 -0.73
C ASN A 264 -10.78 10.67 -0.95
N LEU A 265 -11.11 9.41 -1.22
CA LEU A 265 -12.49 8.96 -1.42
C LEU A 265 -13.37 9.16 -0.18
N SER A 266 -12.83 8.98 1.03
CA SER A 266 -13.58 9.25 2.26
C SER A 266 -13.92 10.73 2.43
N MET A 267 -13.06 11.64 1.97
CA MET A 267 -13.34 13.07 2.00
C MET A 267 -14.39 13.45 0.96
N ILE A 268 -14.34 12.87 -0.24
CA ILE A 268 -15.38 13.07 -1.27
C ILE A 268 -16.73 12.60 -0.75
N CYS A 269 -16.81 11.34 -0.33
CA CYS A 269 -18.02 10.72 0.20
C CYS A 269 -18.65 11.53 1.35
N ARG A 270 -17.83 12.12 2.22
CA ARG A 270 -18.31 12.86 3.40
C ARG A 270 -18.66 14.32 3.12
N TYR A 271 -17.92 15.02 2.27
CA TYR A 271 -17.99 16.48 2.13
C TYR A 271 -18.48 16.96 0.76
N GLU A 272 -18.44 16.12 -0.27
CA GLU A 272 -18.85 16.47 -1.64
C GLU A 272 -20.10 15.64 -2.01
N THR A 273 -21.15 15.73 -1.20
CA THR A 273 -22.33 14.86 -1.28
C THR A 273 -23.09 14.96 -2.59
N GLU A 274 -23.18 16.15 -3.18
CA GLU A 274 -23.83 16.37 -4.48
C GLU A 274 -23.03 15.71 -5.60
N TRP A 275 -21.72 16.00 -5.70
CA TRP A 275 -20.86 15.39 -6.71
C TRP A 275 -20.82 13.86 -6.56
N TRP A 276 -20.70 13.37 -5.33
CA TRP A 276 -20.68 11.93 -5.05
C TRP A 276 -22.00 11.26 -5.46
N GLY A 277 -23.13 11.87 -5.08
CA GLY A 277 -24.45 11.41 -5.50
C GLY A 277 -24.60 11.42 -7.01
N GLU A 278 -24.31 12.53 -7.68
CA GLU A 278 -24.39 12.64 -9.13
C GLU A 278 -23.56 11.58 -9.82
N ARG A 279 -22.27 11.45 -9.49
CA ARG A 279 -21.39 10.46 -10.14
C ARG A 279 -21.86 9.02 -9.97
N LEU A 280 -22.48 8.68 -8.85
CA LEU A 280 -23.02 7.34 -8.66
C LEU A 280 -24.22 7.05 -9.58
N HIS A 281 -24.93 8.09 -10.03
CA HIS A 281 -26.11 7.99 -10.89
C HIS A 281 -25.82 8.33 -12.36
N THR A 282 -24.83 9.18 -12.64
CA THR A 282 -24.47 9.62 -13.98
C THR A 282 -23.34 8.75 -14.55
N MET A 283 -23.56 8.17 -15.72
CA MET A 283 -22.57 7.34 -16.42
C MET A 283 -21.70 8.19 -17.37
N ASP A 284 -21.40 9.42 -16.98
CA ASP A 284 -20.81 10.47 -17.81
C ASP A 284 -19.28 10.57 -17.71
N SER A 285 -18.64 9.70 -16.91
CA SER A 285 -17.17 9.67 -16.77
C SER A 285 -16.63 8.27 -16.45
N ASP A 286 -15.34 8.08 -16.74
CA ASP A 286 -14.62 6.84 -16.44
C ASP A 286 -14.31 6.65 -14.95
N ASP A 287 -14.57 7.67 -14.10
CA ASP A 287 -14.16 7.68 -12.70
C ASP A 287 -14.78 6.54 -11.90
N ILE A 288 -16.09 6.28 -12.09
CA ILE A 288 -16.81 5.25 -11.33
C ILE A 288 -16.25 3.84 -11.54
N PRO A 289 -15.96 3.38 -12.77
CA PRO A 289 -15.23 2.13 -12.98
C PRO A 289 -13.93 2.01 -12.16
N PHE A 290 -13.10 3.06 -12.14
CA PHE A 290 -11.87 3.08 -11.35
C PHE A 290 -12.16 2.98 -9.85
N ILE A 291 -13.11 3.76 -9.34
CA ILE A 291 -13.49 3.77 -7.93
C ILE A 291 -14.04 2.41 -7.50
N LYS A 292 -14.98 1.84 -8.26
CA LYS A 292 -15.57 0.51 -7.98
C LYS A 292 -14.53 -0.58 -7.94
N SER A 293 -13.63 -0.63 -8.93
CA SER A 293 -12.59 -1.64 -8.94
C SER A 293 -11.62 -1.44 -7.78
N PHE A 294 -11.20 -0.21 -7.50
CA PHE A 294 -10.32 0.08 -6.37
C PHE A 294 -10.95 -0.34 -5.02
N LEU A 295 -12.22 -0.01 -4.76
CA LEU A 295 -12.89 -0.36 -3.50
C LEU A 295 -13.04 -1.87 -3.31
N ARG A 296 -13.30 -2.61 -4.40
CA ARG A 296 -13.30 -4.09 -4.38
C ARG A 296 -11.91 -4.63 -4.04
N GLN A 297 -10.87 -4.11 -4.70
CA GLN A 297 -9.49 -4.52 -4.43
C GLN A 297 -9.06 -4.21 -3.00
N ALA A 298 -9.44 -3.04 -2.47
CA ALA A 298 -9.15 -2.64 -1.10
C ALA A 298 -9.73 -3.61 -0.07
N GLN A 299 -10.96 -4.10 -0.28
CA GLN A 299 -11.60 -5.07 0.63
C GLN A 299 -10.86 -6.40 0.71
N GLU A 300 -10.36 -6.89 -0.41
CA GLU A 300 -9.66 -8.17 -0.48
C GLU A 300 -8.20 -8.05 -0.03
N ARG A 301 -7.54 -6.96 -0.42
CA ARG A 301 -6.09 -6.81 -0.31
C ARG A 301 -5.63 -6.24 1.02
N ILE A 302 -6.38 -5.31 1.62
CA ILE A 302 -6.02 -4.72 2.93
C ILE A 302 -5.87 -5.80 4.02
N PRO A 303 -6.80 -6.77 4.18
CA PRO A 303 -6.63 -7.83 5.18
C PRO A 303 -5.35 -8.65 4.99
N GLN A 304 -4.95 -8.91 3.75
CA GLN A 304 -3.72 -9.64 3.43
C GLN A 304 -2.47 -8.83 3.81
N LEU A 305 -2.44 -7.54 3.44
CA LEU A 305 -1.34 -6.63 3.80
C LEU A 305 -1.21 -6.50 5.31
N ILE A 306 -2.32 -6.31 6.03
CA ILE A 306 -2.29 -6.21 7.50
C ILE A 306 -1.83 -7.52 8.14
N SER A 307 -2.23 -8.69 7.61
CA SER A 307 -1.73 -9.98 8.12
C SER A 307 -0.21 -10.06 7.96
N ALA A 308 0.31 -9.75 6.77
CA ALA A 308 1.76 -9.77 6.51
C ALA A 308 2.53 -8.84 7.47
N GLU A 309 1.99 -7.65 7.78
CA GLU A 309 2.59 -6.73 8.75
C GLU A 309 2.59 -7.26 10.19
N LEU A 310 1.59 -8.06 10.59
CA LEU A 310 1.55 -8.67 11.92
C LEU A 310 2.44 -9.92 12.03
N ASP A 311 2.66 -10.61 10.92
CA ASP A 311 3.46 -11.83 10.85
C ASP A 311 4.97 -11.53 10.78
N THR A 312 5.37 -10.33 10.31
CA THR A 312 6.77 -9.88 10.18
C THR A 312 7.42 -9.63 11.53
#